data_AF-A0A1T4XBH1-F1
#
_entry.id   AF-A0A1T4XBH1-F1
#
_cell.length_a   1.000
_cell.length_b   1.000
_cell.length_c   1.000
_cell.angle_alpha   90.00
_cell.angle_beta   90.00
_cell.angle_gamma   90.00
#
_symmetry.space_group_name_H-M   'P 1'
#
loop_
_entity.id
_entity.type
_entity.pdbx_description
1 polymer ?
#
loop_
_entity_poly.entity_id
_entity_poly.type
_entity_poly.pdbx_seq_one_letter_code
_entity_poly.pdbx_strand_id
1 'polypeptide(L)' 'MKDRSRAYTRHQRERIIKKKVSILRDILGYEERHLPIRGTLSKGKVHCSCKLCRYEQVHGIPKAKHRVIWEAMEKEMDI' A
#
# COMPACT_ATOMS: atom_id res chain seq x y z
N MET A 1 13.99 13.69 18.09
CA MET A 1 14.69 12.90 17.04
C MET A 1 16.13 13.40 17.00
N LYS A 2 16.97 12.95 17.95
CA LYS A 2 18.34 13.45 18.14
C LYS A 2 19.25 12.95 17.00
N ASP A 3 20.03 13.88 16.44
CA ASP A 3 21.26 13.68 15.66
C ASP A 3 21.20 12.91 14.33
N ARG A 4 20.11 13.05 13.55
CA ARG A 4 20.15 12.62 12.13
C ARG A 4 20.60 13.77 11.24
N SER A 5 21.76 13.61 10.60
CA SER A 5 22.25 14.58 9.64
C SER A 5 21.30 14.74 8.45
N ARG A 6 21.31 15.93 7.82
CA ARG A 6 20.53 16.19 6.60
C ARG A 6 20.91 15.20 5.48
N ALA A 7 22.16 14.77 5.44
CA ALA A 7 22.64 13.75 4.51
C ALA A 7 21.96 12.39 4.73
N TYR A 8 21.84 11.95 5.99
CA TYR A 8 21.14 10.71 6.34
C TYR A 8 19.67 10.75 5.87
N THR A 9 18.96 11.84 6.14
CA THR A 9 17.55 11.98 5.73
C THR A 9 17.40 11.96 4.20
N ARG A 10 18.32 12.58 3.45
CA ARG A 10 18.34 12.52 1.98
C ARG A 10 18.58 11.10 1.49
N HIS A 11 19.53 10.38 2.07
CA HIS A 11 19.81 9.00 1.72
C HIS A 11 18.60 8.08 1.97
N GLN A 12 17.93 8.21 3.13
CA GLN A 12 16.74 7.41 3.43
C GLN A 12 15.59 7.71 2.46
N ARG A 13 15.37 8.98 2.13
CA ARG A 13 14.36 9.38 1.12
C ARG A 13 14.67 8.75 -0.23
N GLU A 14 15.91 8.80 -0.66
CA GLU A 14 16.36 8.24 -1.93
C GLU A 14 16.23 6.72 -1.96
N ARG A 15 16.57 6.03 -0.87
CA ARG A 15 16.35 4.58 -0.70
C ARG A 15 14.88 4.20 -0.87
N ILE A 16 13.97 4.95 -0.25
CA ILE A 16 12.53 4.71 -0.34
C ILE A 16 12.04 4.93 -1.78
N ILE A 17 12.48 6.01 -2.44
CA ILE A 17 12.12 6.30 -3.83
C ILE A 17 12.58 5.15 -4.75
N LYS A 18 13.84 4.73 -4.66
CA LYS A 18 14.39 3.63 -5.47
C LYS A 18 13.58 2.34 -5.30
N LYS A 19 13.26 1.98 -4.06
CA LYS A 19 12.42 0.81 -3.78
C LYS A 19 11.04 0.92 -4.44
N LYS A 20 10.39 2.09 -4.36
CA LYS A 20 9.08 2.31 -4.98
C LYS A 20 9.14 2.24 -6.51
N VAL A 21 10.18 2.80 -7.13
CA VAL A 21 10.39 2.71 -8.58
C VAL A 21 10.54 1.25 -9.01
N SER A 22 11.35 0.46 -8.31
CA SER A 22 11.52 -0.97 -8.60
C SER A 22 10.20 -1.74 -8.47
N ILE A 23 9.37 -1.47 -7.45
CA ILE A 23 8.05 -2.10 -7.35
C ILE A 23 7.17 -1.76 -8.57
N LEU A 24 7.12 -0.48 -8.97
CA LEU A 24 6.30 -0.07 -10.11
C LEU A 24 6.78 -0.71 -11.42
N ARG A 25 8.09 -0.74 -11.66
CA ARG A 25 8.69 -1.28 -12.89
C ARG A 25 8.68 -2.80 -12.92
N ASP A 26 9.28 -3.41 -11.91
CA ASP A 26 9.68 -4.82 -11.94
C ASP A 26 8.54 -5.74 -11.48
N ILE A 27 7.68 -5.26 -10.57
CA ILE A 27 6.58 -6.07 -10.01
C ILE A 27 5.25 -5.75 -10.69
N LEU A 28 4.94 -4.47 -10.87
CA LEU A 28 3.68 -4.04 -11.48
C LEU A 28 3.78 -3.87 -13.01
N GLY A 29 4.98 -3.92 -13.58
CA GLY A 29 5.18 -3.86 -15.03
C GLY A 29 4.87 -2.50 -15.66
N TYR A 30 4.94 -1.40 -14.90
CA TYR A 30 4.67 -0.07 -15.44
C TYR A 30 5.75 0.32 -16.46
N GLU A 31 5.31 0.74 -17.64
CA GLU A 31 6.19 1.35 -18.65
C GLU A 31 6.76 2.69 -18.14
N GLU A 32 7.94 3.08 -18.63
CA GLU A 32 8.63 4.30 -18.18
C GLU A 32 7.75 5.55 -18.36
N ARG A 33 7.00 5.64 -19.47
CA ARG A 33 6.06 6.73 -19.74
C ARG A 33 4.87 6.81 -18.77
N HIS A 34 4.64 5.78 -17.97
CA HIS A 34 3.56 5.71 -16.98
C HIS A 34 4.10 5.77 -15.55
N LEU A 35 5.42 5.85 -15.37
CA LEU A 35 6.02 6.07 -14.07
C LEU A 35 5.76 7.50 -13.60
N PRO A 36 5.42 7.68 -12.33
CA PRO A 36 5.23 9.01 -11.77
C PRO A 36 6.58 9.70 -11.61
N ILE A 37 6.57 11.04 -11.66
CA ILE A 37 7.77 11.86 -11.46
C ILE A 37 8.44 11.47 -10.14
N ARG A 38 9.75 11.23 -10.16
CA ARG A 38 10.55 10.69 -9.04
C ARG A 38 10.23 11.33 -7.68
N GLY A 39 10.04 12.65 -7.64
CA GLY A 39 9.73 13.40 -6.42
C GLY A 39 8.42 13.00 -5.75
N THR A 40 7.40 12.56 -6.51
CA THR A 40 6.08 12.13 -6.00
C THR A 40 6.19 10.90 -5.10
N LEU A 41 7.09 9.98 -5.45
CA LEU A 41 7.34 8.74 -4.72
C LEU A 41 7.95 8.97 -3.32
N SER A 42 8.44 10.17 -3.03
CA SER A 42 8.91 10.49 -1.69
C SER A 42 7.80 10.54 -0.64
N LYS A 43 6.58 10.94 -1.05
CA LYS A 43 5.41 11.05 -0.17
C LYS A 43 4.34 10.00 -0.51
N GLY A 44 4.16 9.67 -1.78
CA GLY A 44 3.11 8.75 -2.25
C GLY A 44 3.32 7.31 -1.78
N LYS A 45 2.24 6.64 -1.39
CA LYS A 45 2.25 5.19 -1.10
C LYS A 45 2.07 4.42 -2.41
N VAL A 46 2.80 3.31 -2.56
CA VAL A 46 2.56 2.38 -3.67
C VAL A 46 1.56 1.35 -3.15
N HIS A 47 0.36 1.35 -3.72
CA HIS A 47 -0.68 0.38 -3.41
C HIS A 47 -0.62 -0.75 -4.44
N CYS A 48 -0.66 -1.99 -3.98
CA CYS A 48 -0.79 -3.15 -4.85
C CYS A 48 -2.20 -3.71 -4.74
N SER A 49 -2.87 -3.86 -5.88
CA SER A 49 -4.19 -4.48 -6.00
C SER A 49 -4.12 -5.81 -6.77
N CYS A 50 -2.96 -6.48 -6.79
CA CYS A 50 -2.84 -7.79 -7.41
C CYS A 50 -3.74 -8.83 -6.70
N LYS A 51 -3.97 -9.98 -7.34
CA LYS A 51 -4.84 -11.04 -6.79
C LYS A 51 -4.36 -11.54 -5.43
N LEU A 52 -3.04 -11.57 -5.19
CA LEU A 52 -2.47 -11.95 -3.89
C LEU A 52 -2.75 -10.90 -2.80
N CYS A 53 -2.52 -9.61 -3.07
CA CYS A 53 -2.86 -8.55 -2.11
C CYS A 53 -4.37 -8.42 -1.88
N ARG A 54 -5.19 -8.81 -2.86
CA ARG A 54 -6.65 -8.90 -2.77
C ARG A 54 -7.16 -10.31 -2.47
N TYR A 55 -6.34 -11.22 -1.95
CA TYR A 55 -6.67 -12.64 -1.80
C TYR A 55 -8.04 -12.87 -1.17
N GLU A 56 -8.30 -12.24 -0.03
CA GLU A 56 -9.58 -12.36 0.67
C GLU A 56 -10.77 -11.86 -0.18
N GLN A 57 -10.59 -10.79 -0.95
CA GLN A 57 -11.65 -10.28 -1.83
C GLN A 57 -11.87 -11.19 -3.04
N VAL A 58 -10.80 -11.75 -3.59
CA VAL A 58 -10.84 -12.66 -4.75
C VAL A 58 -11.51 -13.98 -4.39
N HIS A 59 -11.25 -14.49 -3.19
CA HIS A 59 -11.79 -15.77 -2.71
C HIS A 59 -13.02 -15.62 -1.81
N GLY A 60 -13.57 -14.40 -1.68
CA GLY A 60 -14.76 -14.15 -0.86
C GLY A 60 -14.56 -14.48 0.63
N ILE A 61 -13.32 -14.46 1.12
CA ILE A 61 -13.02 -14.76 2.53
C ILE A 61 -13.50 -13.60 3.38
N PRO A 62 -14.44 -13.81 4.33
CA PRO A 62 -14.95 -12.76 5.17
C PRO A 62 -13.82 -12.21 6.03
N LYS A 63 -13.59 -10.89 5.94
CA LYS A 63 -12.67 -10.22 6.86
C LYS A 63 -13.27 -10.27 8.26
N ALA A 64 -12.44 -10.42 9.30
CA ALA A 64 -12.91 -10.41 10.69
C ALA A 64 -13.79 -9.19 11.01
N LYS A 65 -13.46 -8.02 10.45
CA LYS A 65 -14.29 -6.81 10.58
C LYS A 65 -15.69 -6.93 9.99
N HIS A 66 -15.88 -7.72 8.92
CA HIS A 66 -17.21 -7.94 8.34
C HIS A 66 -18.05 -8.78 9.30
N ARG A 67 -17.46 -9.79 9.96
CA ARG A 67 -18.16 -10.57 10.99
C ARG A 67 -18.70 -9.68 12.12
N VAL A 68 -17.88 -8.78 12.67
CA VAL A 68 -18.31 -7.86 13.73
C VAL A 68 -19.43 -6.92 13.26
N ILE A 69 -19.35 -6.43 12.02
CA ILE A 69 -20.41 -5.59 11.43
C ILE A 69 -21.69 -6.41 11.25
N TRP A 70 -21.60 -7.66 10.80
CA TRP A 70 -22.75 -8.53 10.61
C TRP A 70 -23.43 -8.86 11.93
N GLU A 71 -22.66 -9.21 12.98
CA GLU A 71 -23.19 -9.45 14.34
C GLU A 71 -23.86 -8.20 14.93
N ALA A 72 -23.33 -7.00 14.63
CA ALA A 72 -23.95 -5.75 15.04
C ALA A 72 -25.26 -5.49 14.26
N MET A 73 -25.27 -5.75 12.96
CA MET A 73 -26.46 -5.63 12.11
C MET A 73 -27.55 -6.64 12.52
N GLU A 74 -27.20 -7.89 12.82
CA GLU A 74 -28.13 -8.91 13.32
C GLU A 74 -28.79 -8.46 14.64
N LYS A 75 -28.01 -7.87 15.56
CA LYS A 75 -28.54 -7.29 16.80
C LYS A 75 -29.44 -6.08 16.58
N GLU A 76 -29.19 -5.26 15.57
CA GLU A 76 -30.07 -4.13 15.20
C GLU A 76 -31.36 -4.60 14.51
N MET A 77 -31.35 -5.79 13.89
CA MET A 77 -32.50 -6.37 13.20
C MET A 77 -33.45 -7.16 14.12
N ASP A 78 -33.18 -7.24 15.43
CA ASP A 78 -33.94 -8.02 16.42
C ASP A 78 -34.21 -9.48 15.98
N ILE A 79 -33.15 -10.20 15.55
CA ILE A 79 -33.12 -11.68 15.47
C ILE A 79 -32.25 -12.24 16.59
#